data_AF-A0A9N7RQ37-F1
#
_entry.id   AF-A0A9N7RQ37-F1
#
_cell.length_a   1.000
_cell.length_b   1.000
_cell.length_c   1.000
_cell.angle_alpha   90.00
_cell.angle_beta   90.00
_cell.angle_gamma   90.00
#
_symmetry.space_group_name_H-M   'P 1'
#
loop_
_entity.id
_entity.type
_entity.pdbx_description
1 polymer ?
#
loop_
_entity_poly.entity_id
_entity_poly.type
_entity_poly.pdbx_seq_one_letter_code
_entity_poly.pdbx_strand_id
1 'polypeptide(L)' 'MIGSLLYLTASRPDICFSVGLCARYQAAPKESHMKAVKHIIKYIGGTSEYGLFYSAEINLHLAGYCDADWAGNLDDC' A
#
# COMPACT_ATOMS: atom_id res chain seq x y z
N MET A 1 -3.75 13.89 -3.32
CA MET A 1 -4.16 12.49 -3.61
C MET A 1 -3.22 11.50 -2.95
N ILE A 2 -1.92 11.51 -3.27
CA ILE A 2 -0.93 10.61 -2.64
C ILE A 2 -0.79 10.83 -1.14
N GLY A 3 -0.82 12.07 -0.64
CA GLY A 3 -0.78 12.33 0.81
C GLY A 3 -1.90 11.64 1.60
N SER A 4 -3.12 11.61 1.06
CA SER A 4 -4.25 10.90 1.67
C SER A 4 -4.07 9.38 1.63
N LEU A 5 -3.47 8.87 0.56
CA LEU A 5 -3.14 7.45 0.44
C LEU A 5 -2.01 7.04 1.40
N LEU A 6 -1.01 7.91 1.62
CA LEU A 6 0.05 7.71 2.60
C LEU A 6 -0.48 7.67 4.03
N TYR A 7 -1.53 8.43 4.35
CA TYR A 7 -2.19 8.31 5.64
C TYR A 7 -2.87 6.94 5.82
N LEU A 8 -3.52 6.45 4.76
CA LEU A 8 -4.21 5.16 4.75
C LEU A 8 -3.26 3.97 4.96
N THR A 9 -1.98 4.07 4.58
CA THR A 9 -1.04 2.94 4.77
C THR A 9 -0.85 2.55 6.24
N ALA A 10 -1.13 3.45 7.19
CA ALA A 10 -1.05 3.16 8.61
C ALA A 10 -2.12 2.16 9.09
N SER A 11 -3.32 2.17 8.50
CA SER A 11 -4.40 1.22 8.80
C SER A 11 -4.53 0.11 7.75
N ARG A 12 -3.95 0.32 6.56
CA ARG A 12 -3.98 -0.57 5.40
C ARG A 12 -2.55 -0.84 4.90
N PRO A 13 -1.75 -1.67 5.61
CA PRO A 13 -0.37 -1.94 5.21
C PRO A 13 -0.26 -2.68 3.86
N ASP A 14 -1.34 -3.35 3.43
CA ASP A 14 -1.49 -4.02 2.13
C ASP A 14 -1.21 -3.11 0.93
N ILE A 15 -1.48 -1.81 1.03
CA ILE A 15 -1.25 -0.84 -0.06
C ILE A 15 0.07 -0.08 0.06
N CYS A 16 0.85 -0.30 1.13
CA CYS A 16 1.98 0.56 1.48
C CYS A 16 3.06 0.62 0.38
N PHE A 17 3.40 -0.53 -0.22
CA PHE A 17 4.36 -0.60 -1.32
C PHE A 17 3.87 0.17 -2.56
N SER A 18 2.65 -0.13 -3.01
CA SER A 18 2.05 0.49 -4.20
C SER A 18 1.93 2.01 -4.09
N VAL A 19 1.53 2.50 -2.91
CA VAL A 19 1.45 3.95 -2.62
C VAL A 19 2.83 4.57 -2.55
N GLY A 20 3.79 3.91 -1.91
CA GLY A 20 5.19 4.37 -1.82
C GLY A 20 5.83 4.53 -3.20
N LEU A 21 5.61 3.56 -4.09
CA LEU A 21 6.10 3.64 -5.47
C LEU A 21 5.48 4.83 -6.23
N CYS A 22 4.17 5.03 -6.12
CA CYS A 22 3.50 6.17 -6.75
C CYS A 22 4.01 7.52 -6.19
N ALA A 23 4.36 7.58 -4.90
CA ALA A 23 4.86 8.79 -4.24
C ALA A 23 6.20 9.27 -4.81
N ARG A 24 7.08 8.34 -5.22
CA ARG A 24 8.37 8.68 -5.86
C ARG A 24 8.19 9.50 -7.14
N TYR A 25 7.12 9.23 -7.87
CA TYR A 25 6.81 9.89 -9.13
C TYR A 25 5.82 11.05 -9.00
N GLN A 26 5.52 11.50 -7.77
CA GLN A 26 4.56 12.58 -7.52
C GLN A 26 4.99 13.92 -8.15
N ALA A 27 6.30 14.20 -8.17
CA ALA A 27 6.83 15.46 -8.70
C ALA A 27 6.64 15.60 -10.22
N ALA A 28 6.64 14.47 -10.94
CA ALA A 28 6.45 14.41 -12.39
C ALA A 28 5.64 13.15 -12.78
N PRO A 29 4.32 13.14 -12.54
CA PRO A 29 3.50 11.95 -12.75
C PRO A 29 3.29 11.70 -14.25
N LYS A 30 3.47 10.44 -14.67
CA LYS A 30 3.12 9.96 -16.01
C LYS A 30 1.71 9.37 -15.98
N GLU A 31 1.07 9.21 -17.14
CA GLU A 31 -0.25 8.57 -17.24
C GLU A 31 -0.28 7.17 -16.61
N SER A 32 0.80 6.40 -16.74
CA SER A 32 0.95 5.09 -16.09
C SER A 32 0.80 5.17 -14.57
N HIS A 33 1.46 6.14 -13.93
CA HIS A 33 1.38 6.37 -12.49
C HIS A 33 -0.04 6.80 -12.08
N MET A 34 -0.69 7.65 -12.88
CA MET A 34 -2.06 8.08 -12.60
C MET A 34 -3.06 6.91 -12.71
N LYS A 35 -2.85 6.00 -13.66
CA LYS A 35 -3.65 4.77 -13.79
C LYS A 35 -3.45 3.84 -12.59
N ALA A 36 -2.22 3.71 -12.10
CA ALA A 36 -1.91 2.95 -10.89
C ALA A 36 -2.61 3.54 -9.65
N VAL A 37 -2.56 4.86 -9.46
CA VAL A 37 -3.25 5.55 -8.36
C VAL A 37 -4.77 5.34 -8.42
N LYS A 38 -5.38 5.42 -9.62
CA LYS A 38 -6.82 5.12 -9.79
C LYS A 38 -7.14 3.67 -9.42
N HIS A 39 -6.27 2.73 -9.75
CA HIS A 39 -6.44 1.33 -9.39
C HIS A 39 -6.39 1.12 -7.87
N ILE A 40 -5.44 1.77 -7.19
CA ILE A 40 -5.34 1.76 -5.71
C ILE A 40 -6.63 2.30 -5.09
N ILE A 41 -7.14 3.44 -5.57
CA ILE A 41 -8.39 4.03 -5.06
C ILE A 41 -9.57 3.07 -5.26
N LYS A 42 -9.69 2.45 -6.44
CA LYS A 42 -10.74 1.47 -6.72
C LYS A 42 -10.63 0.25 -5.80
N TYR A 43 -9.42 -0.23 -5.56
CA TYR A 43 -9.17 -1.34 -4.65
C TYR A 43 -9.60 -0.99 -3.22
N ILE A 44 -9.22 0.19 -2.70
CA ILE A 44 -9.64 0.65 -1.38
C ILE A 44 -11.17 0.72 -1.29
N GLY A 45 -11.84 1.32 -2.28
CA GLY A 45 -13.30 1.41 -2.30
C GLY A 45 -13.99 0.05 -2.34
N GLY A 46 -13.45 -0.91 -3.10
CA GLY A 46 -14.00 -2.27 -3.19
C GLY A 46 -13.64 -3.17 -1.99
N THR A 47 -12.69 -2.76 -1.16
CA THR A 47 -12.22 -3.52 0.01
C THR A 47 -12.47 -2.80 1.33
N SER A 48 -13.35 -1.79 1.35
CA SER A 48 -13.60 -1.00 2.55
C SER A 48 -14.16 -1.82 3.72
N GLU A 49 -14.84 -2.93 3.42
CA GLU A 49 -15.40 -3.85 4.44
C GLU A 49 -14.42 -4.96 4.85
N TYR A 50 -13.27 -5.06 4.17
CA TYR A 50 -12.26 -6.08 4.43
C TYR A 50 -11.12 -5.44 5.24
N GLY A 51 -10.84 -5.99 6.42
CA GLY A 51 -9.78 -5.52 7.29
C GLY A 51 -9.29 -6.61 8.22
N LEU A 52 -8.04 -6.47 8.68
CA LEU A 52 -7.51 -7.31 9.75
C LEU A 52 -8.01 -6.78 11.08
N PHE A 53 -8.85 -7.57 11.76
CA PHE A 53 -9.32 -7.27 13.11
C PHE A 53 -8.57 -8.13 14.12
N TYR A 54 -7.85 -7.49 15.04
CA TYR A 54 -7.20 -8.16 16.16
C TYR A 54 -8.00 -7.88 17.42
N SER A 55 -8.67 -8.90 17.97
CA SER A 55 -9.34 -8.80 19.27
C SER A 55 -8.31 -8.87 20.40
N ALA A 56 -8.45 -7.99 21.40
CA ALA A 56 -7.60 -7.97 22.59
C ALA A 56 -7.86 -9.16 23.56
N GLU A 57 -8.94 -9.91 23.35
CA GLU A 57 -9.42 -10.93 24.30
C GLU A 57 -8.81 -12.33 24.10
N ILE A 58 -7.99 -12.53 23.06
CA ILE A 58 -7.41 -13.84 22.74
C ILE A 58 -5.90 -13.79 22.97
N ASN A 59 -5.33 -14.81 23.62
CA ASN A 59 -3.89 -15.10 23.63
C ASN A 59 -3.43 -15.41 22.18
N LEU A 60 -3.40 -14.39 21.33
CA LEU A 60 -3.03 -14.46 19.93
C LEU A 60 -1.50 -14.43 19.82
N HIS A 61 -0.92 -15.59 19.51
CA HIS A 61 0.49 -15.67 19.14
C HIS A 61 0.64 -15.16 17.69
N LEU A 62 0.84 -13.86 17.52
CA LEU A 62 0.97 -13.21 16.22
C LEU A 62 2.36 -13.51 15.62
N ALA A 63 2.41 -14.31 14.55
CA ALA A 63 3.61 -14.51 13.75
C ALA A 63 3.43 -13.80 12.39
N GLY A 64 4.22 -12.76 12.14
CA GLY A 64 4.25 -12.06 10.86
C GLY A 64 5.37 -12.61 9.97
N TYR A 65 5.04 -12.98 8.75
CA TYR A 65 6.01 -13.36 7.72
C TYR A 65 6.03 -12.25 6.67
N CYS A 66 7.22 -11.74 6.37
CA CYS A 66 7.42 -10.72 5.34
C CYS A 66 8.27 -11.34 4.23
N ASP A 67 7.72 -11.41 3.03
CA ASP A 67 8.49 -11.74 1.83
C ASP A 67 9.13 -10.44 1.33
N ALA A 68 10.42 -10.28 1.62
CA ALA A 68 11.19 -9.10 1.25
C ALA A 68 12.19 -9.51 0.16
N ASP A 69 11.79 -9.42 -1.10
CA ASP A 69 12.72 -9.51 -2.22
C ASP A 69 13.09 -8.10 -2.73
N TRP A 70 14.35 -7.74 -2.52
CA TRP A 70 14.91 -6.47 -2.99
C TRP A 70 15.38 -6.57 -4.46
N ALA A 71 14.95 -7.60 -5.20
CA ALA A 71 15.69 -8.17 -6.32
C ALA A 71 15.42 -7.53 -7.70
N GLY A 72 14.85 -6.32 -7.80
CA GLY A 72 14.49 -5.77 -9.12
C GLY A 72 14.20 -4.28 -9.22
N ASN A 73 14.76 -3.41 -8.36
CA ASN A 73 14.62 -1.96 -8.57
C ASN A 73 15.52 -1.50 -9.73
N LEU A 74 15.00 -1.57 -10.97
CA LEU A 74 15.63 -1.06 -12.19
C LEU A 74 15.76 0.48 -12.22
N ASP A 75 15.10 1.18 -11.30
CA ASP A 75 15.06 2.65 -11.25
C ASP A 75 16.26 3.27 -10.47
N ASP A 76 17.15 2.45 -9.89
CA ASP A 76 18.33 2.91 -9.12
C ASP A 76 19.66 2.84 -9.91
N CYS A 77 19.60 2.70 -11.24
CA CYS A 77 20.77 2.78 -12.13
C CYS A 77 20.78 4.08 -12.95
#